data_AF-A0A4Y2QGQ5-F1
#
_entry.id   AF-A0A4Y2QGQ5-F1
#
_cell.length_a   1.000
_cell.length_b   1.000
_cell.length_c   1.000
_cell.angle_alpha   90.00
_cell.angle_beta   90.00
_cell.angle_gamma   90.00
#
_symmetry.space_group_name_H-M   'P 1'
#
loop_
_entity.id
_entity.type
_entity.pdbx_description
1 polymer ?
#
loop_
_entity_poly.entity_id
_entity_poly.type
_entity_poly.pdbx_seq_one_letter_code
_entity_poly.pdbx_strand_id
1 'polypeptide(L)'
;MWRLNEFNLSHKSHTVVRLTVHLPQQQPIVYQDGQEAQAIERAALRKTTLTSWFELNKYDPSAHNFFYSDIPQYYVFDKGTTNWKKQQRGGQNVIGKLPVVRILRYSFPESL
;
A
#
# COMPACT_ATOMS: atom_id res chain seq x y z
N MET A 1 -17.33 -6.46 -37.32
CA MET A 1 -17.17 -7.88 -36.91
C MET A 1 -15.70 -8.10 -36.55
N TRP A 2 -15.36 -8.16 -35.26
CA TRP A 2 -13.98 -8.16 -34.74
C TRP A 2 -13.58 -9.47 -34.06
N ARG A 3 -14.39 -10.52 -34.20
CA ARG A 3 -14.27 -11.78 -33.43
C ARG A 3 -13.49 -12.90 -34.11
N LEU A 4 -12.90 -12.69 -35.28
CA LEU A 4 -12.35 -13.79 -36.10
C LEU A 4 -10.87 -14.11 -35.89
N ASN A 5 -10.08 -13.23 -35.26
CA ASN A 5 -8.62 -13.40 -35.26
C ASN A 5 -7.96 -13.59 -33.89
N GLU A 6 -8.71 -13.70 -32.78
CA GLU A 6 -8.15 -13.89 -31.42
C GLU A 6 -6.86 -13.08 -31.11
N PHE A 7 -6.68 -11.93 -31.74
CA PHE A 7 -5.50 -11.12 -31.50
C PHE A 7 -5.64 -10.54 -30.11
N ASN A 8 -4.65 -10.84 -29.28
CA ASN A 8 -4.55 -10.36 -27.91
C ASN A 8 -4.35 -8.82 -27.96
N LEU A 9 -5.45 -8.07 -28.11
CA LEU A 9 -5.46 -6.63 -28.40
C LEU A 9 -4.87 -5.76 -27.28
N SER A 10 -4.66 -6.33 -26.10
CA SER A 10 -4.00 -5.65 -25.00
C SER A 10 -3.31 -6.69 -24.14
N HIS A 11 -2.01 -6.88 -24.35
CA HIS A 11 -1.16 -7.45 -23.32
C HIS A 11 -1.21 -6.47 -22.14
N LYS A 12 -2.09 -6.70 -21.15
CA LYS A 12 -2.00 -6.04 -19.85
C LYS A 12 -0.72 -6.56 -19.20
N SER A 13 0.40 -5.91 -19.49
CA SER A 13 1.72 -6.42 -19.14
C SER A 13 1.88 -6.53 -17.62
N HIS A 14 1.32 -5.59 -16.85
CA HIS A 14 1.47 -5.57 -15.40
C HIS A 14 0.25 -5.01 -14.65
N THR A 15 -0.06 -5.58 -13.48
CA THR A 15 -0.98 -5.01 -12.49
C THR A 15 -0.22 -4.01 -11.63
N VAL A 16 -0.70 -2.77 -11.54
CA VAL A 16 -0.05 -1.73 -10.72
C VAL A 16 -0.79 -1.60 -9.39
N VAL A 17 -0.09 -1.84 -8.29
CA VAL A 17 -0.60 -1.65 -6.92
C VAL A 17 -0.07 -0.34 -6.37
N ARG A 18 -0.97 0.56 -5.98
CA ARG A 18 -0.60 1.82 -5.31
C ARG A 18 -0.39 1.54 -3.83
N LEU A 19 0.85 1.75 -3.37
CA LEU A 19 1.23 1.58 -1.99
C LEU A 19 1.12 2.92 -1.27
N THR A 20 0.62 2.93 -0.03
CA THR A 20 0.64 4.13 0.80
C THR A 20 2.04 4.36 1.36
N VAL A 21 2.51 5.59 1.38
CA VAL A 21 3.70 6.02 2.13
C VAL A 21 3.35 7.29 2.88
N HIS A 22 3.70 7.36 4.15
CA HIS A 22 3.48 8.52 5.00
C HIS A 22 4.50 8.55 6.13
N LEU A 23 4.73 9.72 6.70
CA LEU A 23 5.55 9.89 7.90
C LEU A 23 4.77 9.47 9.16
N PRO A 24 5.45 9.27 10.30
CA PRO A 24 4.78 9.04 11.58
C PRO A 24 3.75 10.14 11.85
N GLN A 25 2.53 9.74 12.23
CA GLN A 25 1.40 10.64 12.53
C GLN A 25 0.93 11.52 11.35
N GLN A 26 1.45 11.32 10.14
CA GLN A 26 1.05 12.04 8.92
C GLN A 26 0.31 11.12 7.94
N GLN A 27 -0.45 10.17 8.47
CA GLN A 27 -1.29 9.30 7.65
C GLN A 27 -2.40 10.15 7.00
N PRO A 28 -2.57 10.11 5.67
CA PRO A 28 -3.66 10.83 5.02
C PRO A 28 -5.00 10.19 5.38
N ILE A 29 -5.95 11.01 5.84
CA ILE A 29 -7.30 10.61 6.20
C ILE A 29 -8.26 11.41 5.32
N VAL A 30 -9.23 10.72 4.71
CA VAL A 30 -10.32 11.36 3.97
C VAL A 30 -11.56 11.35 4.86
N TYR A 31 -12.18 12.51 5.01
CA TYR A 31 -13.37 12.70 5.83
C TYR A 31 -14.38 13.60 5.10
N GLN A 32 -15.61 13.59 5.58
CA GLN A 32 -16.64 14.55 5.20
C GLN A 32 -16.70 15.64 6.26
N ASP A 33 -17.00 16.87 5.86
CA ASP A 33 -17.12 18.00 6.79
C ASP A 33 -18.08 17.67 7.93
N GLY A 34 -17.63 17.88 9.17
CA GLY A 34 -18.35 17.55 10.40
C GLY A 34 -18.17 16.11 10.91
N GLN A 35 -17.36 15.28 10.25
CA GLN A 35 -17.02 13.91 10.68
C GLN A 35 -15.53 13.72 10.99
N GLU A 36 -14.81 14.80 11.29
CA GLU A 36 -13.36 14.81 11.51
C GLU A 36 -12.96 13.85 12.63
N ALA A 37 -13.61 13.95 13.80
CA ALA A 37 -13.30 13.12 14.97
C ALA A 37 -13.51 11.63 14.69
N GLN A 38 -14.64 11.27 14.08
CA GLN A 38 -14.93 9.89 13.70
C GLN A 38 -13.96 9.35 12.64
N ALA A 39 -13.49 10.21 11.73
CA ALA A 39 -12.50 9.83 10.74
C ALA A 39 -11.13 9.54 11.38
N ILE A 40 -10.73 10.32 12.38
CA ILE A 40 -9.52 10.09 13.17
C ILE A 40 -9.60 8.74 13.90
N GLU A 41 -10.69 8.47 14.60
CA GLU A 41 -10.90 7.19 15.30
C GLU A 41 -10.84 6.00 14.33
N ARG A 42 -11.53 6.10 13.18
CA ARG A 42 -11.49 5.07 12.13
C ARG A 42 -10.09 4.87 11.56
N ALA A 43 -9.34 5.95 11.38
CA ALA A 43 -7.98 5.88 10.86
C ALA A 43 -7.02 5.24 11.86
N ALA A 44 -7.19 5.50 13.16
CA ALA A 44 -6.40 4.88 14.22
C ALA A 44 -6.59 3.35 14.28
N LEU A 45 -7.81 2.87 13.97
CA LEU A 45 -8.11 1.44 13.95
C LEU A 45 -7.70 0.74 12.65
N ARG A 46 -7.53 1.48 11.55
CA ARG A 46 -7.33 0.92 10.21
C ARG A 46 -5.85 0.87 9.83
N LYS A 47 -5.36 -0.32 9.49
CA LYS A 47 -4.00 -0.48 8.96
C LYS A 47 -3.92 -0.05 7.50
N THR A 48 -2.85 0.66 7.16
CA THR A 48 -2.49 1.02 5.79
C THR A 48 -1.61 -0.08 5.19
N THR A 49 -1.39 -0.07 3.88
CA THR A 49 -0.48 -1.05 3.26
C THR A 49 0.93 -0.97 3.85
N LEU A 50 1.34 0.21 4.33
CA LEU A 50 2.64 0.45 4.96
C LEU A 50 2.70 -0.13 6.37
N THR A 51 1.72 0.18 7.21
CA THR A 51 1.72 -0.31 8.61
C THR A 51 1.53 -1.82 8.65
N SER A 52 0.69 -2.37 7.78
CA SER A 52 0.56 -3.83 7.63
C SER A 52 1.84 -4.48 7.10
N TRP A 53 2.65 -3.78 6.29
CA TRP A 53 3.94 -4.32 5.85
C TRP A 53 4.93 -4.39 7.02
N PHE A 54 4.98 -3.38 7.89
CA PHE A 54 5.82 -3.45 9.10
C PHE A 54 5.42 -4.63 10.00
N GLU A 55 4.13 -4.84 10.20
CA GLU A 55 3.66 -6.01 10.93
C GLU A 55 4.02 -7.33 10.24
N LEU A 56 3.84 -7.42 8.92
CA LEU A 56 4.24 -8.60 8.16
C LEU A 56 5.72 -8.94 8.40
N ASN A 57 6.60 -7.93 8.31
CA ASN A 57 8.02 -8.12 8.58
C ASN A 57 8.31 -8.53 10.03
N LYS A 58 7.45 -8.18 10.99
CA LYS A 58 7.65 -8.65 12.37
C LYS A 58 7.43 -10.16 12.52
N TYR A 59 6.52 -10.74 11.73
CA TYR A 59 6.04 -12.11 11.93
C TYR A 59 6.46 -13.11 10.84
N ASP A 60 6.73 -12.67 9.61
CA ASP A 60 7.16 -13.53 8.50
C ASP A 60 8.60 -13.19 8.07
N PRO A 61 9.60 -13.99 8.47
CA PRO A 61 10.99 -13.80 8.03
C PRO A 61 11.17 -13.84 6.52
N SER A 62 10.27 -14.49 5.77
CA SER A 62 10.34 -14.50 4.31
C SER A 62 10.19 -13.10 3.72
N ALA A 63 9.42 -12.23 4.39
CA ALA A 63 9.13 -10.87 3.93
C ALA A 63 10.36 -9.95 4.03
N HIS A 64 11.36 -10.29 4.87
CA HIS A 64 12.60 -9.51 5.03
C HIS A 64 13.41 -9.43 3.74
N ASN A 65 13.22 -10.40 2.84
CA ASN A 65 13.94 -10.47 1.57
C ASN A 65 13.36 -9.54 0.49
N PHE A 66 12.25 -8.85 0.77
CA PHE A 66 11.54 -8.05 -0.23
C PHE A 66 11.42 -6.60 0.23
N PHE A 67 11.76 -5.67 -0.67
CA PHE A 67 11.47 -4.26 -0.45
C PHE A 67 9.97 -4.02 -0.48
N TYR A 68 9.51 -2.96 0.18
CA TYR A 68 8.09 -2.62 0.21
C TYR A 68 7.47 -2.47 -1.19
N SER A 69 8.22 -1.96 -2.18
CA SER A 69 7.80 -1.87 -3.59
C SER A 69 7.52 -3.23 -4.24
N ASP A 70 8.18 -4.28 -3.76
CA ASP A 70 8.20 -5.60 -4.39
C ASP A 70 7.22 -6.56 -3.69
N ILE A 71 6.78 -6.22 -2.48
CA ILE A 71 5.81 -7.00 -1.71
C ILE A 71 4.57 -7.39 -2.50
N PRO A 72 3.94 -6.49 -3.32
CA PRO A 72 2.79 -6.86 -4.14
C PRO A 72 3.04 -7.99 -5.16
N GLN A 73 4.30 -8.30 -5.47
CA GLN A 73 4.68 -9.42 -6.33
C GLN A 73 4.61 -10.77 -5.60
N TYR A 74 4.67 -10.78 -4.27
CA TYR A 74 4.74 -12.00 -3.45
C TYR A 74 3.57 -12.13 -2.46
N TYR A 75 2.92 -11.02 -2.12
CA TYR A 75 1.83 -10.93 -1.16
C TYR A 75 0.67 -10.11 -1.73
N VAL A 76 -0.55 -10.56 -1.43
CA VAL A 76 -1.78 -9.83 -1.76
C VAL A 76 -2.28 -9.11 -0.51
N PHE A 77 -2.63 -7.84 -0.67
CA PHE A 77 -3.24 -7.07 0.42
C PHE A 77 -4.73 -7.39 0.53
N ASP A 78 -5.12 -8.02 1.64
CA ASP A 78 -6.52 -8.27 1.97
C ASP A 78 -7.13 -7.02 2.61
N LYS A 79 -8.06 -6.38 1.92
CA LYS A 79 -8.74 -5.16 2.38
C LYS A 79 -9.70 -5.40 3.55
N GLY A 80 -10.21 -6.62 3.72
CA GLY A 80 -11.13 -6.96 4.81
C GLY A 80 -10.40 -7.12 6.13
N THR A 81 -9.25 -7.82 6.11
CA THR A 81 -8.40 -8.00 7.31
C THR A 81 -7.31 -6.94 7.45
N THR A 82 -7.12 -6.10 6.42
CA THR A 82 -6.03 -5.11 6.32
C THR A 82 -4.64 -5.72 6.50
N ASN A 83 -4.43 -6.94 6.02
CA ASN A 83 -3.18 -7.67 6.18
C ASN A 83 -2.61 -8.15 4.84
N TRP A 84 -1.30 -8.31 4.78
CA TRP A 84 -0.64 -8.97 3.65
C TRP A 84 -0.73 -10.48 3.80
N LYS A 85 -1.20 -11.16 2.76
CA LYS A 85 -1.29 -12.62 2.69
C LYS A 85 -0.36 -13.14 1.60
N LYS A 86 0.40 -14.18 1.91
CA LYS A 86 1.32 -14.80 0.95
C LYS A 86 0.54 -15.28 -0.27
N GLN A 87 0.97 -14.86 -1.45
CA GLN A 87 0.31 -15.18 -2.70
C GLN A 87 0.74 -16.57 -3.17
N GLN A 88 -0.23 -17.41 -3.55
CA GLN A 88 0.07 -18.75 -4.07
C GLN A 88 0.32 -18.74 -5.59
N ARG A 89 -0.30 -17.81 -6.35
CA ARG A 89 -0.21 -17.72 -7.83
C ARG A 89 -0.44 -16.30 -8.34
N GLY A 90 0.18 -15.92 -9.46
CA GLY A 90 -0.14 -14.69 -10.22
C GLY A 90 0.64 -13.43 -9.83
N GLY A 91 1.75 -13.56 -9.11
CA GLY A 91 2.56 -12.43 -8.66
C GLY A 91 3.54 -11.88 -9.70
N GLN A 92 3.91 -12.67 -10.72
CA GLN A 92 5.01 -12.38 -11.65
C GLN A 92 4.89 -11.08 -12.43
N ASN A 93 3.67 -10.52 -12.55
CA ASN A 93 3.40 -9.31 -13.32
C ASN A 93 2.77 -8.20 -12.44
N VAL A 94 3.13 -8.11 -11.15
CA VAL A 94 2.63 -7.05 -10.26
C VAL A 94 3.74 -6.06 -9.92
N ILE A 95 3.46 -4.77 -10.10
CA ILE A 95 4.38 -3.67 -9.80
C ILE A 95 3.80 -2.83 -8.66
N GLY A 96 4.52 -2.73 -7.54
CA GLY A 96 4.21 -1.78 -6.48
C GLY A 96 4.71 -0.38 -6.83
N LYS A 97 3.82 0.61 -6.85
CA LYS A 97 4.15 2.01 -7.10
C LYS A 97 4.08 2.81 -5.79
N LEU A 98 5.23 3.39 -5.42
CA LEU A 98 5.35 4.26 -4.26
C LEU A 98 5.05 5.73 -4.65
N PRO A 99 4.27 6.47 -3.86
CA PRO A 99 4.12 7.91 -4.01
C PRO A 99 5.36 8.63 -3.48
N VAL A 100 5.64 9.80 -4.05
CA VAL A 100 6.68 10.69 -3.52
C VAL A 100 6.13 11.39 -2.28
N VAL A 101 6.81 11.23 -1.14
CA VAL A 101 6.49 11.95 0.09
C VAL A 101 7.51 13.04 0.29
N ARG A 102 7.04 14.29 0.41
CA ARG A 102 7.91 15.44 0.66
C ARG A 102 8.18 15.52 2.16
N ILE A 103 9.42 15.29 2.56
CA ILE A 103 9.87 15.57 3.91
C ILE A 103 10.09 17.08 4.00
N LEU A 104 9.09 17.79 4.51
CA LEU A 104 9.30 19.16 4.95
C LEU A 104 10.17 19.07 6.20
N ARG A 105 11.43 19.52 6.10
CA ARG A 105 12.27 19.72 7.28
C ARG A 105 11.63 20.84 8.08
N TYR A 106 10.71 20.48 8.98
CA TYR A 106 10.37 21.37 10.09
C TYR A 106 11.63 21.44 10.95
N SER A 107 12.33 22.57 10.87
CA SER A 107 13.20 23.03 11.95
C SER A 107 12.31 23.09 13.19
N PHE A 108 12.46 22.12 14.10
CA PHE A 108 11.97 22.28 15.45
C PHE A 108 12.60 23.58 15.98
N PRO A 109 11.82 24.59 16.39
CA PRO A 109 12.39 25.60 17.25
C PRO A 109 12.80 24.85 18.52
N GLU A 110 14.08 24.88 18.87
CA GLU A 110 14.53 24.51 20.21
C GLU A 110 13.70 25.35 21.19
N SER A 111 12.76 24.72 21.88
CA SER A 111 12.03 25.35 22.97
C SER A 111 12.71 24.99 24.29
N LEU A 112 13.13 26.07 24.97
CA LEU A 112 13.67 26.23 26.33
C LEU A 112 13.14 25.26 27.39
#